data_AF-A0A7X9ARF8-F1
#
_entry.id   AF-A0A7X9ARF8-F1
#
_cell.length_a   1.000
_cell.length_b   1.000
_cell.length_c   1.000
_cell.angle_alpha   90.00
_cell.angle_beta   90.00
_cell.angle_gamma   90.00
#
_symmetry.space_group_name_H-M   'P 1'
#
loop_
_entity.id
_entity.type
_entity.pdbx_description
1 polymer ?
#
loop_
_entity_poly.entity_id
_entity_poly.type
_entity_poly.pdbx_seq_one_letter_code
_entity_poly.pdbx_strand_id
1 'polypeptide(L)'
;MGNGNKDFGGGAMRPALLSEGEKGMIPSDHFVRFYNEVFKYLEAHGGLEDYFLAISEQQEFHCLEGFKTKGLQGVYDYYVKIRREENCGLDMVMEPGCLQLIMTRCPSLSKTMDNDAGLCLRYCDHCPGWVLPVYTKAGLYIIYDLMGYDQPQCHSWILDNLEQAKQKLQEVQKARPTAKLLKNF
;
A
#
# COMPACT_ATOMS: atom_id res chain seq x y z
N MET A 1 -20.45 -54.58 -46.09
CA MET A 1 -19.60 -54.60 -44.88
C MET A 1 -18.88 -53.27 -44.81
N GLY A 2 -19.43 -52.31 -44.07
CA GLY A 2 -18.83 -50.99 -43.88
C GLY A 2 -17.94 -51.02 -42.66
N ASN A 3 -16.69 -50.58 -42.81
CA ASN A 3 -15.80 -50.33 -41.67
C ASN A 3 -15.67 -48.81 -41.52
N GLY A 4 -16.35 -48.28 -40.51
CA GLY A 4 -16.18 -46.90 -40.06
C GLY A 4 -14.98 -46.82 -39.14
N ASN A 5 -14.01 -45.98 -39.50
CA ASN A 5 -12.94 -45.58 -38.60
C ASN A 5 -13.34 -44.24 -37.98
N LYS A 6 -13.60 -44.23 -36.68
CA LYS A 6 -13.89 -43.02 -35.91
C LYS A 6 -12.58 -42.41 -35.46
N ASP A 7 -12.24 -41.25 -36.00
CA ASP A 7 -11.19 -40.39 -35.47
C ASP A 7 -11.61 -39.87 -34.09
N PHE A 8 -10.91 -40.31 -33.05
CA PHE A 8 -10.95 -39.67 -31.74
C PHE A 8 -9.94 -38.52 -31.72
N GLY A 9 -10.44 -37.30 -31.87
CA GLY A 9 -9.68 -36.07 -31.64
C GLY A 9 -9.31 -35.91 -30.17
N GLY A 10 -8.18 -36.50 -29.77
CA GLY A 10 -7.51 -36.24 -28.50
C GLY A 10 -6.61 -35.02 -28.62
N GLY A 11 -7.19 -33.81 -28.53
CA GLY A 11 -6.42 -32.57 -28.42
C GLY A 11 -5.78 -32.48 -27.04
N ALA A 12 -4.57 -33.00 -26.88
CA ALA A 12 -3.76 -32.70 -25.70
C ALA A 12 -3.47 -31.19 -25.68
N MET A 13 -4.10 -30.46 -24.74
CA MET A 13 -3.70 -29.09 -24.44
C MET A 13 -2.23 -29.12 -24.03
N ARG A 14 -1.38 -28.61 -24.93
CA ARG A 14 0.02 -28.34 -24.62
C ARG A 14 0.07 -27.35 -23.45
N PRO A 15 0.94 -27.55 -22.45
CA PRO A 15 1.17 -26.53 -21.45
C PRO A 15 1.67 -25.27 -22.17
N ALA A 16 1.08 -24.12 -21.85
CA ALA A 16 1.60 -22.84 -22.32
C ALA A 16 3.04 -22.72 -21.80
N LEU A 17 4.01 -22.80 -22.72
CA LEU A 17 5.39 -22.48 -22.43
C LEU A 17 5.44 -20.98 -22.17
N LEU A 18 5.61 -20.62 -20.89
CA LEU A 18 5.92 -19.27 -20.45
C LEU A 18 7.13 -18.77 -21.27
N SER A 19 7.02 -17.54 -21.78
CA SER A 19 8.03 -16.95 -22.64
C SER A 19 9.33 -16.74 -21.85
N GLU A 20 10.49 -16.73 -22.52
CA GLU A 20 11.80 -16.61 -21.83
C GLU A 20 11.96 -15.32 -20.99
N GLY A 21 11.06 -14.33 -21.14
CA GLY A 21 10.98 -13.13 -20.30
C GLY A 21 10.26 -13.30 -18.96
N GLU A 22 9.61 -14.43 -18.69
CA GLU A 22 8.89 -14.72 -17.42
C GLU A 22 9.74 -15.51 -16.41
N LYS A 23 10.91 -16.01 -16.81
CA LYS A 23 11.81 -16.77 -15.93
C LYS A 23 12.65 -15.82 -15.06
N GLY A 24 12.07 -15.31 -13.98
CA GLY A 24 12.85 -14.64 -12.93
C GLY A 24 12.12 -13.55 -12.14
N MET A 25 10.92 -13.15 -12.56
CA MET A 25 10.13 -12.18 -11.79
C MET A 25 9.26 -12.92 -10.78
N ILE A 26 9.58 -12.77 -9.49
CA ILE A 26 8.72 -13.26 -8.41
C ILE A 26 7.42 -12.44 -8.47
N PRO A 27 6.25 -13.09 -8.61
CA PRO A 27 5.01 -12.34 -8.70
C PRO A 27 4.69 -11.65 -7.35
N SER A 28 4.09 -10.46 -7.44
CA SER A 28 3.90 -9.55 -6.29
C SER A 28 3.07 -10.13 -5.14
N ASP A 29 2.18 -11.07 -5.44
CA ASP A 29 1.41 -11.87 -4.49
C ASP A 29 2.30 -12.69 -3.55
N HIS A 30 3.41 -13.26 -4.04
CA HIS A 30 4.36 -13.98 -3.20
C HIS A 30 5.03 -13.05 -2.18
N PHE A 31 5.39 -11.83 -2.59
CA PHE A 31 5.96 -10.83 -1.67
C PHE A 31 4.95 -10.39 -0.61
N VAL A 32 3.71 -10.09 -1.01
CA VAL A 32 2.65 -9.69 -0.08
C VAL A 32 2.37 -10.81 0.95
N ARG A 33 2.29 -12.07 0.48
CA ARG A 33 2.13 -13.22 1.37
C ARG A 33 3.30 -13.35 2.34
N PHE A 34 4.54 -13.19 1.85
CA PHE A 34 5.74 -13.23 2.68
C PHE A 34 5.73 -12.14 3.76
N TYR A 35 5.47 -10.88 3.40
CA TYR A 35 5.40 -9.80 4.38
C TYR A 35 4.32 -10.05 5.43
N ASN A 36 3.17 -10.55 5.02
CA ASN A 36 2.10 -10.92 5.94
C ASN A 36 2.55 -11.98 6.97
N GLU A 37 3.27 -13.02 6.54
CA GLU A 37 3.86 -14.02 7.46
C GLU A 37 4.91 -13.42 8.40
N VAL A 38 5.79 -12.56 7.87
CA VAL A 38 6.78 -11.83 8.69
C VAL A 38 6.09 -10.97 9.75
N PHE A 39 5.03 -10.25 9.38
CA PHE A 39 4.28 -9.44 10.33
C PHE A 39 3.63 -10.28 11.42
N LYS A 40 2.99 -11.41 11.07
CA LYS A 40 2.44 -12.35 12.08
C LYS A 40 3.51 -12.86 13.03
N TYR A 41 4.68 -13.22 12.49
CA TYR A 41 5.78 -13.70 13.31
C TYR A 41 6.28 -12.63 14.28
N LEU A 42 6.54 -11.41 13.79
CA LEU A 42 7.03 -10.30 14.60
C LEU A 42 5.96 -9.77 15.57
N GLU A 43 4.68 -9.87 15.23
CA GLU A 43 3.59 -9.55 16.17
C GLU A 43 3.59 -10.51 17.36
N ALA A 44 3.81 -11.81 17.11
CA ALA A 44 3.82 -12.83 18.16
C ALA A 44 5.12 -12.83 19.00
N HIS A 45 6.24 -12.39 18.44
CA HIS A 45 7.57 -12.49 19.08
C HIS A 45 8.22 -11.13 19.42
N GLY A 46 7.58 -10.02 19.06
CA GLY A 46 8.13 -8.67 19.17
C GLY A 46 8.96 -8.25 17.95
N GLY A 47 9.23 -6.94 17.86
CA GLY A 47 10.03 -6.34 16.78
C GLY A 47 9.22 -5.85 15.56
N LEU A 48 7.88 -5.92 15.59
CA LEU A 48 7.05 -5.45 14.49
C LEU A 48 7.24 -3.94 14.21
N GLU A 49 7.30 -3.12 15.27
CA GLU A 49 7.48 -1.68 15.11
C GLU A 49 8.88 -1.32 14.62
N ASP A 50 9.90 -2.00 15.12
CA ASP A 50 11.29 -1.84 14.65
C ASP A 50 11.41 -2.21 13.18
N TYR A 51 10.67 -3.23 12.73
CA TYR A 51 10.62 -3.60 11.32
C TYR A 51 9.95 -2.52 10.46
N PHE A 52 8.86 -1.90 10.94
CA PHE A 52 8.23 -0.78 10.23
C PHE A 52 9.15 0.44 10.15
N LEU A 53 9.92 0.72 11.21
CA LEU A 53 10.93 1.77 11.19
C LEU A 53 12.07 1.47 10.21
N ALA A 54 12.53 0.22 10.14
CA ALA A 54 13.53 -0.19 9.15
C ALA A 54 13.02 -0.02 7.71
N ILE A 55 11.74 -0.34 7.45
CA ILE A 55 11.08 -0.04 6.16
C ILE A 55 11.09 1.47 5.91
N SER A 56 10.78 2.29 6.92
CA SER A 56 10.80 3.76 6.82
C SER A 56 12.16 4.27 6.39
N GLU A 57 13.23 3.84 7.07
CA GLU A 57 14.61 4.22 6.76
C GLU A 57 15.00 3.83 5.34
N GLN A 58 14.59 2.64 4.88
CA GLN A 58 14.80 2.23 3.50
C GLN A 58 14.00 3.10 2.51
N GLN A 59 12.76 3.49 2.84
CA GLN A 59 11.93 4.30 1.97
C GLN A 59 12.43 5.73 1.80
N GLU A 60 13.22 6.24 2.75
CA GLU A 60 13.81 7.58 2.64
C GLU A 60 14.66 7.75 1.38
N PHE A 61 15.43 6.71 1.01
CA PHE A 61 16.24 6.72 -0.22
C PHE A 61 15.42 6.95 -1.49
N HIS A 62 14.14 6.57 -1.47
CA HIS A 62 13.27 6.65 -2.63
C HIS A 62 12.49 7.97 -2.73
N CYS A 63 12.20 8.63 -1.61
CA CYS A 63 11.21 9.70 -1.60
C CYS A 63 11.56 10.93 -0.78
N LEU A 64 12.42 10.83 0.24
CA LEU A 64 12.62 11.91 1.21
C LEU A 64 13.15 13.19 0.56
N GLU A 65 14.13 13.06 -0.34
CA GLU A 65 14.72 14.21 -1.03
C GLU A 65 13.68 14.94 -1.89
N GLY A 66 12.83 14.20 -2.60
CA GLY A 66 11.73 14.77 -3.38
C GLY A 66 10.73 15.52 -2.49
N PHE A 67 10.41 14.96 -1.32
CA PHE A 67 9.47 15.58 -0.38
C PHE A 67 10.05 16.86 0.22
N LYS A 68 11.33 16.87 0.58
CA LYS A 68 12.01 18.07 1.11
C LYS A 68 12.13 19.19 0.09
N THR A 69 12.51 18.86 -1.15
CA THR A 69 12.83 19.87 -2.17
C THR A 69 11.60 20.39 -2.91
N LYS A 70 10.54 19.59 -3.02
CA LYS A 70 9.33 19.94 -3.77
C LYS A 70 8.06 20.00 -2.91
N GLY A 71 8.15 19.74 -1.61
CA GLY A 71 7.00 19.72 -0.70
C GLY A 71 5.90 18.75 -1.17
N LEU A 72 4.65 19.21 -1.12
CA LEU A 72 3.47 18.42 -1.53
C LEU A 72 3.53 17.96 -2.99
N GLN A 73 4.17 18.74 -3.88
CA GLN A 73 4.36 18.31 -5.27
C GLN A 73 5.28 17.08 -5.36
N GLY A 74 6.33 17.02 -4.52
CA GLY A 74 7.20 15.85 -4.44
C GLY A 74 6.45 14.60 -3.96
N VAL A 75 5.53 14.77 -3.02
CA VAL A 75 4.65 13.69 -2.55
C VAL A 75 3.72 13.23 -3.67
N TYR A 76 3.09 14.17 -4.38
CA TYR A 76 2.23 13.85 -5.53
C TYR A 76 2.99 13.08 -6.62
N ASP A 77 4.17 13.57 -7.02
CA ASP A 77 5.02 12.94 -8.04
C ASP A 77 5.34 11.49 -7.66
N TYR A 78 5.66 11.24 -6.38
CA TYR A 78 5.93 9.90 -5.86
C TYR A 78 4.69 9.00 -5.95
N TYR A 79 3.52 9.44 -5.50
CA TYR A 79 2.32 8.60 -5.55
C TYR A 79 1.76 8.41 -6.96
N VAL A 80 2.00 9.32 -7.91
CA VAL A 80 1.75 9.07 -9.34
C VAL A 80 2.54 7.86 -9.83
N LYS A 81 3.83 7.78 -9.46
CA LYS A 81 4.68 6.63 -9.79
C LYS A 81 4.17 5.36 -9.13
N ILE A 82 3.94 5.36 -7.81
CA ILE A 82 3.44 4.20 -7.07
C ILE A 82 2.10 3.71 -7.63
N ARG A 83 1.17 4.64 -7.94
CA ARG A 83 -0.14 4.28 -8.53
C ARG A 83 0.01 3.48 -9.82
N ARG A 84 0.94 3.90 -10.67
CA ARG A 84 1.21 3.22 -11.95
C ARG A 84 1.91 1.87 -11.75
N GLU A 85 2.91 1.82 -10.88
CA GLU A 85 3.74 0.61 -10.68
C GLU A 85 2.99 -0.49 -9.94
N GLU A 86 2.19 -0.13 -8.94
CA GLU A 86 1.46 -1.10 -8.10
C GLU A 86 0.03 -1.37 -8.59
N ASN A 87 -0.43 -0.66 -9.62
CA ASN A 87 -1.81 -0.72 -10.12
C ASN A 87 -2.85 -0.54 -9.00
N CYS A 88 -2.65 0.48 -8.16
CA CYS A 88 -3.49 0.73 -6.99
C CYS A 88 -4.74 1.56 -7.34
N GLY A 89 -5.84 1.29 -6.63
CA GLY A 89 -7.00 2.16 -6.64
C GLY A 89 -6.74 3.37 -5.76
N LEU A 90 -5.98 4.34 -6.25
CA LEU A 90 -5.61 5.55 -5.52
C LEU A 90 -6.02 6.80 -6.29
N ASP A 91 -6.91 7.60 -5.73
CA ASP A 91 -7.20 8.94 -6.21
C ASP A 91 -6.45 9.98 -5.38
N MET A 92 -6.08 11.09 -6.02
CA MET A 92 -5.29 12.15 -5.42
C MET A 92 -5.94 13.48 -5.72
N VAL A 93 -6.15 14.28 -4.67
CA VAL A 93 -6.73 15.63 -4.77
C VAL A 93 -5.72 16.61 -4.22
N MET A 94 -5.24 17.51 -5.09
CA MET A 94 -4.34 18.59 -4.71
C MET A 94 -5.14 19.86 -4.48
N GLU A 95 -5.04 20.41 -3.28
CA GLU A 95 -5.61 21.69 -2.86
C GLU A 95 -4.47 22.59 -2.34
N PRO A 96 -4.68 23.92 -2.24
CA PRO A 96 -3.69 24.81 -1.62
C PRO A 96 -3.33 24.34 -0.20
N GLY A 97 -2.06 23.97 0.02
CA GLY A 97 -1.55 23.52 1.32
C GLY A 97 -1.95 22.10 1.74
N CYS A 98 -2.64 21.33 0.89
CA CYS A 98 -3.09 19.98 1.21
C CYS A 98 -3.08 19.04 0.00
N LEU A 99 -2.41 17.91 0.11
CA LEU A 99 -2.57 16.76 -0.78
C LEU A 99 -3.38 15.69 -0.06
N GLN A 100 -4.54 15.34 -0.60
CA GLN A 100 -5.32 14.19 -0.14
C GLN A 100 -5.04 12.97 -0.99
N LEU A 101 -4.80 11.83 -0.32
CA LEU A 101 -4.71 10.51 -0.91
C LEU A 101 -5.93 9.69 -0.51
N ILE A 102 -6.64 9.16 -1.51
CA ILE A 102 -7.89 8.40 -1.34
C ILE A 102 -7.65 7.00 -1.91
N MET A 103 -7.25 6.06 -1.06
CA MET A 103 -7.10 4.66 -1.45
C MET A 103 -8.47 4.00 -1.45
N THR A 104 -9.01 3.71 -2.62
CA THR A 104 -10.26 2.96 -2.84
C THR A 104 -10.03 1.45 -2.91
N ARG A 105 -8.81 1.02 -3.28
CA ARG A 105 -8.38 -0.39 -3.26
C ARG A 105 -6.87 -0.53 -3.08
N CYS A 106 -6.45 -0.81 -1.85
CA CYS A 106 -5.07 -1.14 -1.50
C CYS A 106 -4.65 -2.46 -2.19
N PRO A 107 -3.62 -2.46 -3.05
CA PRO A 107 -3.21 -3.65 -3.78
C PRO A 107 -2.64 -4.71 -2.82
N SER A 108 -1.89 -4.28 -1.80
CA SER A 108 -1.27 -5.15 -0.82
C SER A 108 -2.30 -5.84 0.07
N LEU A 109 -3.17 -5.08 0.76
CA LEU A 109 -4.18 -5.71 1.62
C LEU A 109 -5.14 -6.60 0.82
N SER A 110 -5.56 -6.16 -0.38
CA SER A 110 -6.44 -6.98 -1.24
C SER A 110 -5.83 -8.35 -1.55
N LYS A 111 -4.53 -8.40 -1.87
CA LYS A 111 -3.81 -9.66 -2.12
C LYS A 111 -3.55 -10.45 -0.83
N THR A 112 -3.35 -9.78 0.30
CA THR A 112 -3.22 -10.44 1.61
C THR A 112 -4.50 -11.18 1.99
N MET A 113 -5.66 -10.56 1.74
CA MET A 113 -6.97 -11.14 2.04
C MET A 113 -7.35 -12.28 1.08
N ASP A 114 -6.79 -12.31 -0.13
CA ASP A 114 -7.07 -13.29 -1.19
C ASP A 114 -6.04 -14.43 -1.23
N ASN A 115 -5.47 -14.81 -0.09
CA ASN A 115 -4.52 -15.92 -0.02
C ASN A 115 -4.76 -16.83 1.19
N ASP A 116 -4.03 -17.94 1.23
CA ASP A 116 -4.18 -19.03 2.20
C ASP A 116 -3.42 -18.81 3.52
N ALA A 117 -2.67 -17.71 3.66
CA ALA A 117 -1.87 -17.44 4.85
C ALA A 117 -2.70 -16.93 6.04
N GLY A 118 -3.92 -16.44 5.79
CA GLY A 118 -4.70 -15.70 6.79
C GLY A 118 -4.08 -14.32 7.10
N LEU A 119 -4.93 -13.36 7.43
CA LEU A 119 -4.54 -11.95 7.57
C LEU A 119 -3.82 -11.67 8.92
N CYS A 120 -2.66 -11.00 8.87
CA CYS A 120 -2.13 -10.30 10.04
C CYS A 120 -3.09 -9.17 10.42
N LEU A 121 -3.62 -9.17 11.65
CA LEU A 121 -4.60 -8.17 12.08
C LEU A 121 -4.03 -6.75 12.08
N ARG A 122 -2.71 -6.62 12.18
CA ARG A 122 -2.00 -5.34 12.12
C ARG A 122 -1.34 -5.10 10.77
N TYR A 123 -1.73 -5.84 9.72
CA TYR A 123 -1.12 -5.71 8.40
C TYR A 123 -1.06 -4.25 7.98
N CYS A 124 -2.15 -3.50 8.08
CA CYS A 124 -2.20 -2.10 7.63
C CYS A 124 -1.34 -1.12 8.44
N ASP A 125 -0.88 -1.48 9.65
CA ASP A 125 -0.06 -0.58 10.48
C ASP A 125 1.31 -0.29 9.84
N HIS A 126 1.77 -1.14 8.92
CA HIS A 126 3.04 -0.90 8.22
C HIS A 126 3.02 0.42 7.44
N CYS A 127 1.88 0.79 6.84
CA CYS A 127 1.74 2.00 6.05
C CYS A 127 2.01 3.27 6.89
N PRO A 128 1.24 3.57 7.95
CA PRO A 128 1.55 4.70 8.82
C PRO A 128 2.90 4.53 9.52
N GLY A 129 3.32 3.29 9.84
CA GLY A 129 4.61 2.99 10.44
C GLY A 129 5.80 3.52 9.63
N TRP A 130 5.76 3.40 8.30
CA TRP A 130 6.84 3.91 7.44
C TRP A 130 6.61 5.36 6.97
N VAL A 131 5.37 5.79 6.70
CA VAL A 131 5.14 7.13 6.13
C VAL A 131 5.26 8.27 7.14
N LEU A 132 4.81 8.08 8.39
CA LEU A 132 4.80 9.16 9.39
C LEU A 132 6.23 9.67 9.69
N PRO A 133 7.24 8.82 9.88
CA PRO A 133 8.62 9.29 10.09
C PRO A 133 9.18 10.02 8.87
N VAL A 134 8.91 9.54 7.65
CA VAL A 134 9.35 10.19 6.40
C VAL A 134 8.78 11.60 6.28
N TYR A 135 7.47 11.77 6.51
CA TYR A 135 6.84 13.09 6.44
C TYR A 135 7.37 14.03 7.53
N THR A 136 7.60 13.52 8.74
CA THR A 136 8.22 14.28 9.82
C THR A 136 9.59 14.81 9.41
N LYS A 137 10.44 13.96 8.82
CA LYS A 137 11.76 14.36 8.31
C LYS A 137 11.68 15.33 7.13
N ALA A 138 10.61 15.31 6.35
CA ALA A 138 10.36 16.24 5.25
C ALA A 138 9.80 17.59 5.70
N GLY A 139 9.44 17.76 6.98
CA GLY A 139 8.75 18.96 7.46
C GLY A 139 7.29 19.04 7.03
N LEU A 140 6.67 17.90 6.72
CA LEU A 140 5.27 17.77 6.33
C LEU A 140 4.45 17.12 7.45
N TYR A 141 3.15 17.42 7.46
CA TYR A 141 2.21 16.94 8.47
C TYR A 141 1.23 15.98 7.82
N ILE A 142 1.00 14.82 8.43
CA ILE A 142 0.05 13.84 7.92
C ILE A 142 -1.04 13.51 8.94
N ILE A 143 -2.26 13.35 8.45
CA ILE A 143 -3.35 12.65 9.12
C ILE A 143 -3.64 11.41 8.29
N TYR A 144 -3.61 10.24 8.91
CA TYR A 144 -3.85 8.94 8.27
C TYR A 144 -5.08 8.28 8.91
N ASP A 145 -6.08 7.95 8.10
CA ASP A 145 -7.30 7.24 8.53
C ASP A 145 -7.26 5.79 8.06
N LEU A 146 -7.06 4.88 9.02
CA LEU A 146 -7.22 3.45 8.82
C LEU A 146 -8.73 3.13 8.89
N MET A 147 -9.36 2.90 7.74
CA MET A 147 -10.81 2.66 7.65
C MET A 147 -11.23 1.32 8.27
N GLY A 148 -10.30 0.38 8.37
CA GLY A 148 -10.46 -0.94 8.97
C GLY A 148 -9.25 -1.82 8.66
N TYR A 149 -9.05 -2.89 9.43
CA TYR A 149 -7.93 -3.81 9.20
C TYR A 149 -8.20 -4.86 8.12
N ASP A 150 -9.47 -5.06 7.79
CA ASP A 150 -10.00 -5.92 6.74
C ASP A 150 -10.63 -5.10 5.60
N GLN A 151 -10.39 -3.79 5.57
CA GLN A 151 -10.92 -2.89 4.55
C GLN A 151 -9.75 -2.36 3.71
N PRO A 152 -9.70 -2.66 2.39
CA PRO A 152 -8.64 -2.18 1.52
C PRO A 152 -8.79 -0.69 1.16
N GLN A 153 -9.38 0.10 2.05
CA GLN A 153 -9.55 1.54 1.91
C GLN A 153 -8.81 2.27 3.02
N CYS A 154 -8.13 3.35 2.66
CA CYS A 154 -7.51 4.27 3.62
C CYS A 154 -7.42 5.67 3.02
N HIS A 155 -7.55 6.68 3.88
CA HIS A 155 -7.45 8.07 3.47
C HIS A 155 -6.27 8.71 4.19
N SER A 156 -5.59 9.63 3.53
CA SER A 156 -4.64 10.49 4.22
C SER A 156 -4.65 11.90 3.67
N TRP A 157 -4.29 12.85 4.54
CA TRP A 157 -4.13 14.25 4.22
C TRP A 157 -2.72 14.65 4.60
N ILE A 158 -1.95 15.13 3.62
CA ILE A 158 -0.59 15.61 3.80
C ILE A 158 -0.62 17.13 3.63
N LEU A 159 -0.14 17.85 4.63
CA LEU A 159 -0.18 19.30 4.70
C LEU A 159 1.23 19.85 4.91
N ASP A 160 1.47 21.05 4.39
CA ASP A 160 2.75 21.78 4.54
C ASP A 160 2.72 22.78 5.71
N ASN A 161 1.58 22.91 6.39
CA ASN A 161 1.38 23.84 7.49
C ASN A 161 0.72 23.17 8.71
N LEU A 162 1.32 23.34 9.89
CA LEU A 162 0.85 22.72 11.14
C LEU A 162 -0.54 23.18 11.58
N GLU A 163 -0.85 24.47 11.44
CA GLU A 163 -2.16 24.99 11.87
C GLU A 163 -3.27 24.50 10.95
N GLN A 164 -3.02 24.44 9.64
CA GLN A 164 -3.93 23.79 8.71
C GLN A 164 -4.10 22.30 9.03
N ALA A 165 -3.02 21.61 9.42
CA ALA A 165 -3.09 20.20 9.79
C ALA A 165 -3.95 19.98 11.04
N LYS A 166 -3.82 20.83 12.07
CA LYS A 166 -4.68 20.79 13.25
C LYS A 166 -6.14 21.06 12.90
N GLN A 167 -6.43 22.03 12.04
CA GLN A 167 -7.79 22.31 11.59
C GLN A 167 -8.37 21.12 10.82
N LYS A 168 -7.62 20.56 9.86
CA LYS A 168 -8.05 19.39 9.09
C LYS A 168 -8.33 18.20 9.99
N LEU A 169 -7.51 17.97 11.02
CA LEU A 169 -7.74 16.90 11.99
C LEU A 169 -9.10 17.05 12.68
N GLN A 170 -9.45 18.26 13.13
CA GLN A 170 -10.75 18.53 13.76
C GLN A 170 -11.90 18.30 12.78
N GLU A 171 -11.76 18.70 11.52
CA GLU A 171 -12.74 18.45 10.45
C GLU A 171 -12.96 16.95 10.23
N VAL A 172 -11.88 16.18 10.11
CA VAL A 172 -11.93 14.72 9.91
C VAL A 172 -12.55 14.04 11.13
N GLN A 173 -12.15 14.40 12.35
CA GLN A 173 -12.73 13.85 13.58
C GLN A 173 -14.23 14.15 13.70
N LYS A 174 -14.67 15.35 13.32
CA LYS A 174 -16.09 15.71 13.31
C LYS A 174 -16.87 14.93 12.26
N ALA A 175 -16.32 14.77 11.06
CA ALA A 175 -16.96 14.04 9.97
C ALA A 175 -16.97 12.51 10.22
N ARG A 176 -15.96 11.99 10.92
CA ARG A 176 -15.77 10.56 11.20
C ARG A 176 -15.37 10.35 12.67
N PRO A 177 -16.31 10.43 13.62
CA PRO A 177 -16.02 10.34 15.06
C PRO A 177 -15.39 9.01 15.50
N THR A 178 -15.57 7.95 14.72
CA THR A 178 -15.03 6.60 15.01
C THR A 178 -13.79 6.27 14.17
N ALA A 179 -13.22 7.23 13.44
CA ALA A 179 -12.05 7.00 12.60
C ALA A 179 -10.82 6.63 13.44
N LYS A 180 -10.04 5.67 12.94
CA LYS A 180 -8.75 5.33 13.53
C LYS A 180 -7.67 6.22 12.91
N LEU A 181 -7.48 7.38 13.52
CA LEU A 181 -6.57 8.40 13.03
C LEU A 181 -5.17 8.25 13.63
N LEU A 182 -4.15 8.24 12.78
CA LEU A 182 -2.75 8.42 13.14
C LEU A 182 -2.24 9.74 12.57
N LYS A 183 -1.25 10.33 13.22
CA LYS A 183 -0.67 11.62 12.81
C LYS A 183 0.73 11.78 13.38
N ASN A 184 1.50 12.73 12.83
CA ASN A 184 2.86 13.04 13.28
C ASN A 184 2.97 14.38 14.06
N PHE A 185 1.86 14.92 14.60
CA PHE A 185 1.81 16.20 15.32
C PHE A 185 0.73 16.29 16.40
#